data_AF-A0A172YXI6-F1
#
_entry.id   AF-A0A172YXI6-F1
#
_cell.length_a   1.000
_cell.length_b   1.000
_cell.length_c   1.000
_cell.angle_alpha   90.00
_cell.angle_beta   90.00
_cell.angle_gamma   90.00
#
_symmetry.space_group_name_H-M   'P 1'
#
loop_
_entity.id
_entity.type
_entity.pdbx_description
1 polymer ?
#
loop_
_entity_poly.entity_id
_entity_poly.type
_entity_poly.pdbx_seq_one_letter_code
_entity_poly.pdbx_strand_id
1 'polypeptide(L)'
;MSRYLKSAFFSALLVWAVAFPVLGLKLSIVGINLEVHGTGPVTLTIIALCSVLMFLRVLFTQQVGALFKGNRGPLVSPKVSQFLTLPRTQRYIIIGLIVAALIWPFFGSRGAVDIATLILIYVLLGLGLNIVVGLAGLLDLGYVGFYAVGAYTYALLSHYLGWGFWICLPLAGMAAATFGFLLGFPVLRLRGDYLAIVTLGFGEIIRLFLRNLTDITGGPNGISSIPKPTFFGLSFDRTAAEGMQTFHEYFGIDYNPVSKVVFLYLVALLLALAALFVINRLLRMPIGRAWEALREDEIACRALGMNPTVIKLSAFTLGATFAGFAGSFFAARQGLVTPESFTFIESAIILAIVVLGGMGSQLGVILAAIVMILLPEMMREFSEYRMLMFGAMMVLMMIWRPQGLLPMQRPHMELRK
;
A
#
# COMPACT_ATOMS: atom_id res chain seq x y z
N MET A 1 1.76 -23.71 38.31
CA MET A 1 3.04 -23.01 38.06
C MET A 1 4.03 -23.85 37.25
N SER A 2 4.24 -25.14 37.54
CA SER A 2 5.26 -25.96 36.83
C SER A 2 5.03 -26.13 35.32
N ARG A 3 3.76 -26.26 34.87
CA ARG A 3 3.44 -26.35 33.43
C ARG A 3 3.80 -25.07 32.66
N TYR A 4 3.63 -23.91 33.29
CA TYR A 4 3.97 -22.60 32.72
C TYR A 4 5.48 -22.32 32.73
N LEU A 5 6.18 -22.80 33.75
CA LEU A 5 7.65 -22.71 33.80
C LEU A 5 8.28 -23.53 32.67
N LYS A 6 7.78 -24.74 32.41
CA LYS A 6 8.21 -25.58 31.29
C LYS A 6 7.96 -24.92 29.93
N SER A 7 6.77 -24.34 29.73
CA SER A 7 6.47 -23.63 28.48
C SER A 7 7.27 -22.33 28.32
N ALA A 8 7.53 -21.59 29.41
CA ALA A 8 8.34 -20.38 29.38
C ALA A 8 9.80 -20.69 29.02
N PHE A 9 10.38 -21.73 29.63
CA PHE A 9 11.73 -22.18 29.32
C PHE A 9 11.85 -22.70 27.88
N PHE A 10 10.90 -23.51 27.44
CA PHE A 10 10.84 -24.00 26.06
C PHE A 10 10.75 -22.83 25.06
N SER A 11 9.92 -21.83 25.35
CA SER A 11 9.79 -20.63 24.51
C SER A 11 11.09 -19.82 24.45
N ALA A 12 11.75 -19.61 25.58
CA ALA A 12 13.02 -18.89 25.67
C ALA A 12 14.16 -19.62 24.94
N LEU A 13 14.18 -20.95 24.99
CA LEU A 13 15.11 -21.80 24.26
C LEU A 13 14.81 -21.77 22.75
N LEU A 14 13.54 -21.71 22.37
CA LEU A 14 13.12 -21.58 20.98
C LEU A 14 13.57 -20.24 20.36
N VAL A 15 13.58 -19.14 21.14
CA VAL A 15 14.18 -17.87 20.69
C VAL A 15 15.65 -18.05 20.36
N TRP A 16 16.43 -18.72 21.21
CA TRP A 16 17.84 -19.00 20.93
C TRP A 16 18.00 -19.90 19.72
N ALA A 17 17.22 -20.98 19.63
CA ALA A 17 17.29 -21.93 18.53
C ALA A 17 17.00 -21.29 17.16
N VAL A 18 16.09 -20.31 17.10
CA VAL A 18 15.72 -19.63 15.85
C VAL A 18 16.58 -18.38 15.59
N ALA A 19 16.81 -17.54 16.60
CA ALA A 19 17.48 -16.26 16.41
C ALA A 19 19.00 -16.38 16.29
N PHE A 20 19.62 -17.36 16.95
CA PHE A 20 21.08 -17.51 16.91
C PHE A 20 21.61 -17.89 15.51
N PRO A 21 21.02 -18.86 14.78
CA PRO A 21 21.47 -19.16 13.42
C PRO A 21 21.27 -17.99 12.44
N VAL A 22 20.20 -17.20 12.64
CA VAL A 22 19.82 -16.12 11.71
C VAL A 22 20.58 -14.82 11.98
N LEU A 23 20.76 -14.46 13.24
CA LEU A 23 21.34 -13.16 13.66
C LEU A 23 22.71 -13.28 14.32
N GLY A 24 23.07 -14.47 14.80
CA GLY A 24 24.34 -14.72 15.50
C GLY A 24 25.49 -15.07 14.54
N LEU A 25 25.20 -15.60 13.35
CA LEU A 25 26.20 -16.01 12.37
C LEU A 25 26.26 -15.01 11.21
N LYS A 26 27.42 -14.39 10.99
CA LYS A 26 27.69 -13.56 9.81
C LYS A 26 28.61 -14.32 8.87
N LEU A 27 28.20 -14.42 7.60
CA LEU A 27 29.03 -14.93 6.53
C LEU A 27 29.81 -13.75 5.93
N SER A 28 31.13 -13.76 6.04
CA SER A 28 32.00 -12.84 5.32
C SER A 28 32.70 -13.60 4.19
N ILE A 29 32.96 -12.91 3.08
CA ILE A 29 33.78 -13.46 2.00
C ILE A 29 35.17 -12.85 2.20
N VAL A 30 36.13 -13.68 2.60
CA VAL A 30 37.54 -13.30 2.73
C VAL A 30 38.30 -13.97 1.59
N GLY A 31 38.60 -13.20 0.54
CA GLY A 31 39.19 -13.71 -0.69
C GLY A 31 38.20 -14.56 -1.49
N ILE A 32 38.43 -15.88 -1.56
CA ILE A 32 37.63 -16.87 -2.30
C ILE A 32 36.83 -17.82 -1.37
N ASN A 33 37.05 -17.73 -0.05
CA ASN A 33 36.44 -18.60 0.94
C ASN A 33 35.33 -17.86 1.72
N LEU A 34 34.25 -18.57 2.01
CA LEU A 34 33.20 -18.13 2.91
C LEU A 34 33.61 -18.48 4.35
N GLU A 35 33.93 -17.48 5.15
CA GLU A 35 34.22 -17.65 6.58
C GLU A 35 32.99 -17.28 7.42
N VAL A 36 32.70 -18.12 8.42
CA VAL A 36 31.61 -17.88 9.38
C VAL A 36 32.20 -17.15 10.57
N HIS A 37 31.87 -15.87 10.74
CA HIS A 37 32.21 -15.13 11.95
C HIS A 37 31.04 -15.08 12.92
N GLY A 38 31.35 -15.22 14.21
CA GLY A 38 30.42 -14.87 15.28
C GLY A 38 30.14 -13.37 15.24
N THR A 39 28.87 -12.99 15.39
CA THR A 39 28.48 -11.57 15.36
C THR A 39 28.97 -10.84 16.63
N GLY A 40 29.08 -9.51 16.54
CA GLY A 40 29.49 -8.67 17.65
C GLY A 40 28.63 -8.81 18.92
N PRO A 41 29.16 -8.43 20.09
CA PRO A 41 28.54 -8.68 21.40
C PRO A 41 27.14 -8.06 21.55
N VAL A 42 26.84 -6.99 20.81
CA VAL A 42 25.54 -6.31 20.84
C VAL A 42 24.39 -7.18 20.33
N THR A 43 24.60 -8.02 19.30
CA THR A 43 23.51 -8.86 18.80
C THR A 43 23.23 -10.04 19.74
N LEU A 44 24.26 -10.59 20.38
CA LEU A 44 24.12 -11.63 21.39
C LEU A 44 23.37 -11.12 22.63
N THR A 45 23.64 -9.88 23.07
CA THR A 45 22.89 -9.28 24.17
C THR A 45 21.42 -9.03 23.81
N ILE A 46 21.12 -8.64 22.56
CA ILE A 46 19.74 -8.51 22.07
C ILE A 46 19.01 -9.87 22.08
N ILE A 47 19.64 -10.94 21.58
CA ILE A 47 19.04 -12.29 21.58
C ILE A 47 18.79 -12.75 23.02
N ALA A 48 19.74 -12.54 23.93
CA ALA A 48 19.59 -12.85 25.35
C ALA A 48 18.45 -12.06 25.99
N LEU A 49 18.36 -10.75 25.71
CA LEU A 49 17.28 -9.88 26.21
C LEU A 49 15.91 -10.35 25.69
N CYS A 50 15.78 -10.66 24.40
CA CYS A 50 14.55 -11.17 23.81
C CYS A 50 14.12 -12.52 24.40
N SER A 51 15.08 -13.42 24.66
CA SER A 51 14.84 -14.71 25.31
C SER A 51 14.31 -14.54 26.73
N VAL A 52 14.92 -13.63 27.51
CA VAL A 52 14.45 -13.30 28.87
C VAL A 52 13.08 -12.62 28.84
N LEU A 53 12.84 -11.66 27.94
CA LEU A 53 11.53 -11.02 27.79
C LEU A 53 10.44 -12.02 27.41
N MET A 54 10.73 -12.98 26.52
CA MET A 54 9.78 -14.03 26.17
C MET A 54 9.51 -14.97 27.36
N PHE A 55 10.55 -15.35 28.10
CA PHE A 55 10.41 -16.14 29.33
C PHE A 55 9.48 -15.44 30.34
N LEU A 56 9.74 -14.16 30.63
CA LEU A 56 8.92 -13.37 31.56
C LEU A 56 7.49 -13.21 31.04
N ARG A 57 7.31 -12.91 29.74
CA ARG A 57 5.98 -12.78 29.15
C ARG A 57 5.17 -14.07 29.30
N VAL A 58 5.74 -15.22 28.96
CA VAL A 58 5.05 -16.52 29.04
C VAL A 58 4.77 -16.90 30.49
N LEU A 59 5.71 -16.65 31.40
CA LEU A 59 5.56 -16.92 32.83
C LEU A 59 4.41 -16.10 33.44
N PHE A 60 4.27 -14.84 33.04
CA PHE A 60 3.28 -13.90 33.57
C PHE A 60 2.03 -13.74 32.69
N THR A 61 1.83 -14.61 31.68
CA THR A 61 0.67 -14.53 30.76
C THR A 61 -0.68 -14.46 31.49
N GLN A 62 -0.86 -15.15 32.61
CA GLN A 62 -2.12 -15.08 33.39
C GLN A 62 -2.29 -13.76 34.14
N GLN A 63 -1.21 -13.19 34.70
CA GLN A 63 -1.25 -11.93 35.45
C GLN A 63 -1.39 -10.73 34.50
N VAL A 64 -0.63 -10.74 33.41
CA VAL A 64 -0.73 -9.74 32.33
C VAL A 64 -2.08 -9.86 31.63
N GLY A 65 -2.57 -11.08 31.37
CA GLY A 65 -3.90 -11.30 30.80
C GLY A 65 -5.06 -10.83 31.70
N ALA A 66 -4.88 -10.88 33.02
CA ALA A 66 -5.83 -10.31 33.99
C ALA A 66 -5.75 -8.78 34.04
N LEU A 67 -4.54 -8.20 33.95
CA LEU A 67 -4.33 -6.74 33.90
C LEU A 67 -4.89 -6.11 32.61
N PHE A 68 -4.65 -6.75 31.45
CA PHE A 68 -5.11 -6.30 30.13
C PHE A 68 -6.54 -6.74 29.78
N LYS A 69 -7.20 -7.51 30.66
CA LYS A 69 -8.66 -7.70 30.62
C LYS A 69 -9.42 -6.46 31.10
N GLY A 70 -8.73 -5.49 31.71
CA GLY A 70 -9.28 -4.20 32.09
C GLY A 70 -9.60 -3.34 30.87
N ASN A 71 -10.90 -3.19 30.61
CA ASN A 71 -11.51 -2.14 29.79
C ASN A 71 -10.97 -2.00 28.36
N ARG A 72 -11.27 -2.98 27.49
CA ARG A 72 -11.36 -2.74 26.03
C ARG A 72 -12.60 -1.90 25.70
N GLY A 73 -12.72 -0.73 26.31
CA GLY A 73 -13.65 0.29 25.86
C GLY A 73 -13.20 0.79 24.49
N PRO A 74 -14.11 1.28 23.63
CA PRO A 74 -13.71 1.94 22.41
C PRO A 74 -12.82 3.15 22.75
N LEU A 75 -11.65 3.27 22.09
CA LEU A 75 -10.75 4.45 22.17
C LEU A 75 -11.48 5.77 21.84
N VAL A 76 -12.60 5.66 21.14
CA VAL A 76 -13.51 6.75 20.81
C VAL A 76 -14.74 6.62 21.69
N SER A 77 -15.05 7.67 22.47
CA SER A 77 -16.26 7.74 23.28
C SER A 77 -17.50 7.34 22.45
N PRO A 78 -18.43 6.53 23.00
CA PRO A 78 -19.64 6.12 22.28
C PRO A 78 -20.47 7.29 21.76
N LYS A 79 -20.37 8.48 22.38
CA LYS A 79 -21.00 9.70 21.89
C LYS A 79 -20.34 10.24 20.61
N VAL A 80 -19.02 10.14 20.49
CA VAL A 80 -18.26 10.57 19.31
C VAL A 80 -18.45 9.59 18.16
N SER A 81 -18.46 8.27 18.44
CA SER A 81 -18.77 7.28 17.41
C SER A 81 -20.24 7.37 16.94
N GLN A 82 -21.18 7.66 17.84
CA GLN A 82 -22.59 7.88 17.50
C GLN A 82 -22.80 9.19 16.70
N PHE A 83 -22.02 10.24 16.98
CA PHE A 83 -22.03 11.48 16.19
C PHE A 83 -21.41 11.30 14.79
N LEU A 84 -20.35 10.49 14.68
CA LEU A 84 -19.67 10.19 13.42
C LEU A 84 -20.45 9.21 12.52
N THR A 85 -21.37 8.43 13.08
CA THR A 85 -22.18 7.43 12.36
C THR A 85 -23.53 7.98 11.86
N LEU A 86 -23.91 9.20 12.26
CA LEU A 86 -25.12 9.84 11.73
C LEU A 86 -24.90 10.24 10.26
N PRO A 87 -25.78 9.81 9.33
CA PRO A 87 -25.53 9.90 7.88
C PRO A 87 -25.44 11.34 7.35
N ARG A 88 -26.04 12.33 8.03
CA ARG A 88 -25.92 13.75 7.68
C ARG A 88 -24.61 14.37 8.18
N THR A 89 -24.26 14.20 9.44
CA THR A 89 -23.02 14.75 10.04
C THR A 89 -21.77 14.11 9.44
N GLN A 90 -21.79 12.80 9.18
CA GLN A 90 -20.70 12.11 8.50
C GLN A 90 -20.41 12.69 7.11
N ARG A 91 -21.46 13.05 6.35
CA ARG A 91 -21.31 13.66 5.03
C ARG A 91 -20.67 15.04 5.11
N TYR A 92 -21.07 15.89 6.06
CA TYR A 92 -20.45 17.21 6.26
C TYR A 92 -19.00 17.12 6.73
N ILE A 93 -18.67 16.15 7.59
CA ILE A 93 -17.29 15.93 8.05
C ILE A 93 -16.39 15.49 6.89
N ILE A 94 -16.86 14.58 6.04
CA ILE A 94 -16.11 14.16 4.84
C ILE A 94 -15.91 15.35 3.88
N ILE A 95 -16.95 16.16 3.65
CA ILE A 95 -16.83 17.37 2.83
C ILE A 95 -15.83 18.35 3.45
N GLY A 96 -15.89 18.57 4.76
CA GLY A 96 -14.93 19.41 5.48
C GLY A 96 -13.49 18.92 5.36
N LEU A 97 -13.27 17.60 5.45
CA LEU A 97 -11.94 16.99 5.24
C LEU A 97 -11.44 17.16 3.80
N ILE A 98 -12.32 17.04 2.80
CA ILE A 98 -11.95 17.25 1.39
C ILE A 98 -11.58 18.72 1.15
N VAL A 99 -12.36 19.66 1.70
CA VAL A 99 -12.07 21.09 1.62
C VAL A 99 -10.75 21.42 2.32
N ALA A 100 -10.51 20.87 3.50
CA ALA A 100 -9.25 21.02 4.22
C ALA A 100 -8.07 20.46 3.40
N ALA A 101 -8.21 19.27 2.81
CA ALA A 101 -7.18 18.68 1.94
C ALA A 101 -6.90 19.54 0.70
N LEU A 102 -7.91 20.19 0.13
CA LEU A 102 -7.76 21.05 -1.04
C LEU A 102 -7.05 22.37 -0.71
N ILE A 103 -7.24 22.92 0.49
CA ILE A 103 -6.69 24.21 0.92
C ILE A 103 -5.32 24.08 1.60
N TRP A 104 -5.08 22.99 2.34
CA TRP A 104 -3.85 22.76 3.09
C TRP A 104 -2.53 22.90 2.29
N PRO A 105 -2.39 22.42 1.03
CA PRO A 105 -1.11 22.50 0.32
C PRO A 105 -0.64 23.93 0.03
N PHE A 106 -1.54 24.92 0.05
CA PHE A 106 -1.18 26.33 -0.13
C PHE A 106 -0.47 26.95 1.08
N PHE A 107 -0.58 26.32 2.25
CA PHE A 107 0.05 26.78 3.50
C PHE A 107 1.20 25.87 3.95
N GLY A 108 1.34 24.68 3.35
CA GLY A 108 2.35 23.69 3.71
C GLY A 108 3.74 24.00 3.15
N SER A 109 4.78 23.52 3.84
CA SER A 109 6.14 23.53 3.29
C SER A 109 6.26 22.58 2.10
N ARG A 110 7.22 22.84 1.19
CA ARG A 110 7.48 21.98 0.02
C ARG A 110 7.62 20.50 0.39
N GLY A 111 8.36 20.19 1.46
CA GLY A 111 8.54 18.83 1.94
C GLY A 111 7.24 18.20 2.44
N ALA A 112 6.42 18.94 3.20
CA ALA A 112 5.15 18.45 3.70
C ALA A 112 4.16 18.11 2.56
N VAL A 113 4.08 18.96 1.53
CA VAL A 113 3.23 18.72 0.35
C VAL A 113 3.75 17.53 -0.46
N ASP A 114 5.07 17.37 -0.56
CA ASP A 114 5.69 16.24 -1.24
C ASP A 114 5.38 14.91 -0.52
N ILE A 115 5.50 14.87 0.81
CA ILE A 115 5.11 13.70 1.62
C ILE A 115 3.62 13.42 1.50
N ALA A 116 2.77 14.44 1.56
CA ALA A 116 1.32 14.28 1.44
C ALA A 116 0.91 13.76 0.06
N THR A 117 1.62 14.16 -0.99
CA THR A 117 1.42 13.62 -2.34
C THR A 117 1.83 12.14 -2.39
N LEU A 118 2.89 11.74 -1.69
CA LEU A 118 3.29 10.33 -1.58
C LEU A 118 2.22 9.53 -0.82
N ILE A 119 1.67 10.07 0.28
CA ILE A 119 0.52 9.47 0.99
C ILE A 119 -0.63 9.22 0.01
N LEU A 120 -0.98 10.18 -0.85
CA LEU A 120 -2.08 10.03 -1.81
C LEU A 120 -1.82 8.93 -2.86
N ILE A 121 -0.56 8.72 -3.28
CA ILE A 121 -0.19 7.59 -4.15
C ILE A 121 -0.46 6.26 -3.43
N TYR A 122 -0.06 6.14 -2.17
CA TYR A 122 -0.30 4.94 -1.37
C TYR A 122 -1.77 4.74 -1.00
N VAL A 123 -2.53 5.82 -0.85
CA VAL A 123 -4.00 5.75 -0.75
C VAL A 123 -4.58 5.16 -2.03
N LEU A 124 -4.16 5.62 -3.21
CA LEU A 124 -4.64 5.10 -4.49
C LEU A 124 -4.28 3.61 -4.68
N LEU A 125 -3.04 3.24 -4.35
CA LEU A 125 -2.59 1.84 -4.35
C LEU A 125 -3.39 0.97 -3.39
N GLY A 126 -3.54 1.42 -2.14
CA GLY A 126 -4.29 0.71 -1.11
C GLY A 126 -5.77 0.57 -1.47
N LEU A 127 -6.40 1.61 -2.03
CA LEU A 127 -7.80 1.55 -2.48
C LEU A 127 -7.98 0.55 -3.62
N GLY A 128 -7.05 0.51 -4.58
CA GLY A 128 -7.06 -0.47 -5.67
C GLY A 128 -6.85 -1.90 -5.16
N LEU A 129 -5.88 -2.14 -4.27
CA LEU A 129 -5.64 -3.47 -3.69
C LEU A 129 -6.79 -3.90 -2.78
N ASN A 130 -7.47 -2.96 -2.11
CA ASN A 130 -8.64 -3.24 -1.30
C ASN A 130 -9.83 -3.76 -2.12
N ILE A 131 -9.87 -3.54 -3.44
CA ILE A 131 -10.86 -4.21 -4.31
C ILE A 131 -10.57 -5.72 -4.37
N VAL A 132 -9.31 -6.10 -4.59
CA VAL A 132 -8.88 -7.49 -4.77
C VAL A 132 -8.91 -8.25 -3.44
N VAL A 133 -8.22 -7.71 -2.43
CA VAL A 133 -8.08 -8.35 -1.11
C VAL A 133 -9.30 -8.10 -0.25
N GLY A 134 -9.74 -6.84 -0.17
CA GLY A 134 -10.80 -6.42 0.74
C GLY A 134 -12.20 -6.81 0.29
N LEU A 135 -12.53 -6.67 -0.99
CA LEU A 135 -13.88 -6.97 -1.49
C LEU A 135 -13.98 -8.41 -2.02
N ALA A 136 -13.08 -8.82 -2.91
CA ALA A 136 -13.13 -10.14 -3.53
C ALA A 136 -12.47 -11.27 -2.71
N GLY A 137 -11.72 -10.93 -1.64
CA GLY A 137 -11.09 -11.94 -0.77
C GLY A 137 -9.88 -12.65 -1.39
N LEU A 138 -9.27 -12.06 -2.42
CA LEU A 138 -8.15 -12.63 -3.16
C LEU A 138 -6.84 -12.06 -2.64
N LEU A 139 -5.95 -12.91 -2.12
CA LEU A 139 -4.68 -12.45 -1.59
C LEU A 139 -3.67 -12.19 -2.71
N ASP A 140 -3.35 -10.91 -2.96
CA ASP A 140 -2.43 -10.47 -4.00
C ASP A 140 -1.16 -9.87 -3.37
N LEU A 141 -0.09 -10.66 -3.36
CA LEU A 141 1.25 -10.23 -2.92
C LEU A 141 2.08 -9.63 -4.07
N GLY A 142 1.59 -9.75 -5.31
CA GLY A 142 2.25 -9.31 -6.53
C GLY A 142 1.84 -7.92 -6.99
N TYR A 143 1.05 -7.20 -6.20
CA TYR A 143 0.40 -5.96 -6.61
C TYR A 143 1.37 -4.90 -7.13
N VAL A 144 2.62 -4.89 -6.63
CA VAL A 144 3.71 -4.03 -7.12
C VAL A 144 4.02 -4.23 -8.61
N GLY A 145 3.73 -5.40 -9.18
CA GLY A 145 3.89 -5.66 -10.62
C GLY A 145 2.98 -4.78 -11.47
N PHE A 146 1.71 -4.59 -11.07
CA PHE A 146 0.79 -3.70 -11.78
C PHE A 146 1.18 -2.24 -11.63
N TYR A 147 1.70 -1.88 -10.46
CA TYR A 147 2.29 -0.56 -10.19
C TYR A 147 3.49 -0.30 -11.10
N ALA A 148 4.39 -1.28 -11.27
CA ALA A 148 5.52 -1.21 -12.19
C ALA A 148 5.09 -1.08 -13.65
N VAL A 149 4.12 -1.89 -14.10
CA VAL A 149 3.57 -1.81 -15.46
C VAL A 149 3.04 -0.41 -15.76
N GLY A 150 2.28 0.21 -14.85
CA GLY A 150 1.80 1.57 -15.03
C GLY A 150 2.90 2.62 -15.11
N ALA A 151 3.89 2.53 -14.22
CA ALA A 151 5.02 3.44 -14.17
C ALA A 151 5.88 3.37 -15.44
N TYR A 152 6.21 2.16 -15.88
CA TYR A 152 6.97 1.94 -17.11
C TYR A 152 6.17 2.26 -18.36
N THR A 153 4.87 1.98 -18.41
CA THR A 153 4.04 2.39 -19.55
C THR A 153 4.07 3.92 -19.70
N TYR A 154 3.92 4.66 -18.60
CA TYR A 154 4.06 6.12 -18.63
C TYR A 154 5.46 6.56 -19.07
N ALA A 155 6.50 6.00 -18.47
CA ALA A 155 7.88 6.36 -18.77
C ALA A 155 8.23 6.12 -20.25
N LEU A 156 7.81 4.98 -20.81
CA LEU A 156 8.06 4.61 -22.20
C LEU A 156 7.30 5.49 -23.18
N LEU A 157 5.99 5.68 -22.98
CA LEU A 157 5.18 6.53 -23.86
C LEU A 157 5.66 7.99 -23.82
N SER A 158 6.03 8.48 -22.65
CA SER A 158 6.47 9.86 -22.48
C SER A 158 7.89 10.08 -23.02
N HIS A 159 8.81 9.13 -22.83
CA HIS A 159 10.20 9.25 -23.26
C HIS A 159 10.37 9.03 -24.78
N TYR A 160 9.73 7.99 -25.34
CA TYR A 160 9.93 7.63 -26.76
C TYR A 160 8.93 8.30 -27.71
N LEU A 161 7.66 8.45 -27.31
CA LEU A 161 6.63 9.04 -28.17
C LEU A 161 6.37 10.53 -27.85
N GLY A 162 6.96 11.07 -26.77
CA GLY A 162 6.77 12.45 -26.36
C GLY A 162 5.32 12.77 -25.94
N TRP A 163 4.51 11.76 -25.63
CA TRP A 163 3.10 11.96 -25.30
C TRP A 163 2.92 12.62 -23.94
N GLY A 164 1.95 13.53 -23.88
CA GLY A 164 1.66 14.30 -22.67
C GLY A 164 1.06 13.45 -21.55
N PHE A 165 1.18 13.96 -20.31
CA PHE A 165 0.77 13.23 -19.11
C PHE A 165 -0.68 12.73 -19.16
N TRP A 166 -1.60 13.56 -19.64
CA TRP A 166 -3.03 13.26 -19.68
C TRP A 166 -3.41 12.14 -20.65
N ILE A 167 -2.60 11.88 -21.68
CA ILE A 167 -2.80 10.78 -22.63
C ILE A 167 -2.16 9.51 -22.07
N CYS A 168 -0.97 9.64 -21.49
CA CYS A 168 -0.25 8.51 -20.91
C CYS A 168 -0.96 7.93 -19.67
N LEU A 169 -1.66 8.76 -18.87
CA LEU A 169 -2.38 8.34 -17.67
C LEU A 169 -3.46 7.25 -17.94
N PRO A 170 -4.46 7.45 -18.83
CA PRO A 170 -5.44 6.41 -19.15
C PRO A 170 -4.79 5.19 -19.80
N LEU A 171 -3.79 5.37 -20.67
CA LEU A 171 -3.09 4.25 -21.31
C LEU A 171 -2.30 3.40 -20.32
N ALA A 172 -1.67 4.00 -19.32
CA ALA A 172 -0.99 3.28 -18.25
C ALA A 172 -1.99 2.47 -17.40
N GLY A 173 -3.16 3.05 -17.11
CA GLY A 173 -4.26 2.32 -16.46
C GLY A 173 -4.74 1.14 -17.30
N MET A 174 -4.95 1.33 -18.60
CA MET A 174 -5.37 0.26 -19.53
C MET A 174 -4.31 -0.85 -19.69
N ALA A 175 -3.03 -0.48 -19.75
CA ALA A 175 -1.93 -1.44 -19.79
C ALA A 175 -1.92 -2.29 -18.51
N ALA A 176 -1.99 -1.66 -17.34
CA ALA A 176 -2.07 -2.38 -16.07
C ALA A 176 -3.34 -3.24 -15.98
N ALA A 177 -4.48 -2.75 -16.45
CA ALA A 177 -5.72 -3.53 -16.54
C ALA A 177 -5.56 -4.78 -17.42
N THR A 178 -4.89 -4.64 -18.56
CA THR A 178 -4.61 -5.74 -19.49
C THR A 178 -3.72 -6.79 -18.82
N PHE A 179 -2.64 -6.39 -18.16
CA PHE A 179 -1.80 -7.30 -17.39
C PHE A 179 -2.53 -7.94 -16.21
N GLY A 180 -3.42 -7.20 -15.53
CA GLY A 180 -4.30 -7.72 -14.48
C GLY A 180 -5.27 -8.78 -15.00
N PHE A 181 -5.86 -8.56 -16.18
CA PHE A 181 -6.70 -9.53 -16.85
C PHE A 181 -5.92 -10.78 -17.27
N LEU A 182 -4.73 -10.60 -17.87
CA LEU A 182 -3.86 -11.68 -18.31
C LEU A 182 -3.38 -12.55 -17.13
N LEU A 183 -2.93 -11.92 -16.04
CA LEU A 183 -2.57 -12.64 -14.81
C LEU A 183 -3.76 -13.34 -14.18
N GLY A 184 -4.94 -12.73 -14.25
CA GLY A 184 -6.13 -13.31 -13.69
C GLY A 184 -6.41 -14.71 -14.25
N PHE A 185 -6.03 -15.01 -15.50
CA PHE A 185 -6.30 -16.28 -16.18
C PHE A 185 -5.56 -17.51 -15.59
N PRO A 186 -4.21 -17.53 -15.45
CA PRO A 186 -3.50 -18.59 -14.71
C PRO A 186 -4.01 -18.77 -13.28
N VAL A 187 -4.40 -17.65 -12.67
CA VAL A 187 -4.76 -17.54 -11.26
C VAL A 187 -6.15 -18.10 -10.95
N LEU A 188 -7.04 -18.24 -11.94
CA LEU A 188 -8.41 -18.73 -11.77
C LEU A 188 -8.51 -20.09 -11.07
N ARG A 189 -7.49 -20.93 -11.22
CA ARG A 189 -7.45 -22.30 -10.70
C ARG A 189 -6.90 -22.38 -9.28
N LEU A 190 -6.36 -21.28 -8.76
CA LEU A 190 -5.66 -21.24 -7.47
C LEU A 190 -6.54 -20.65 -6.38
N ARG A 191 -6.27 -21.07 -5.14
CA ARG A 191 -7.00 -20.64 -3.94
C ARG A 191 -6.05 -20.38 -2.78
N GLY A 192 -6.44 -19.47 -1.89
CA GLY A 192 -5.72 -19.17 -0.65
C GLY A 192 -4.25 -18.83 -0.90
N ASP A 193 -3.36 -19.61 -0.28
CA ASP A 193 -1.92 -19.31 -0.30
C ASP A 193 -1.27 -19.56 -1.67
N TYR A 194 -1.80 -20.48 -2.49
CA TYR A 194 -1.28 -20.70 -3.84
C TYR A 194 -1.46 -19.48 -4.75
N LEU A 195 -2.58 -18.79 -4.58
CA LEU A 195 -2.87 -17.53 -5.26
C LEU A 195 -1.84 -16.46 -4.86
N ALA A 196 -1.49 -16.39 -3.58
CA ALA A 196 -0.49 -15.47 -3.04
C ALA A 196 0.90 -15.70 -3.63
N ILE A 197 1.32 -16.97 -3.71
CA ILE A 197 2.65 -17.34 -4.23
C ILE A 197 2.77 -16.98 -5.72
N VAL A 198 1.73 -17.24 -6.52
CA VAL A 198 1.75 -16.95 -7.96
C VAL A 198 1.73 -15.45 -8.24
N THR A 199 0.95 -14.67 -7.47
CA THR A 199 0.97 -13.21 -7.60
C THR A 199 2.35 -12.65 -7.24
N LEU A 200 2.96 -13.09 -6.13
CA LEU A 200 4.33 -12.72 -5.77
C LEU A 200 5.30 -13.03 -6.93
N GLY A 201 5.23 -14.24 -7.47
CA GLY A 201 6.04 -14.66 -8.61
C GLY A 201 5.87 -13.75 -9.82
N PHE A 202 4.63 -13.33 -10.15
CA PHE A 202 4.39 -12.37 -11.21
C PHE A 202 5.04 -11.00 -10.96
N GLY A 203 4.88 -10.44 -9.76
CA GLY A 203 5.49 -9.15 -9.43
C GLY A 203 7.01 -9.19 -9.59
N GLU A 204 7.63 -10.29 -9.15
CA GLU A 204 9.06 -10.55 -9.33
C GLU A 204 9.44 -10.75 -10.80
N ILE A 205 8.65 -11.50 -11.59
CA ILE A 205 8.86 -11.68 -13.03
C ILE A 205 8.82 -10.35 -13.76
N ILE A 206 7.85 -9.48 -13.47
CA ILE A 206 7.77 -8.14 -14.07
C ILE A 206 9.02 -7.33 -13.73
N ARG A 207 9.45 -7.32 -12.46
CA ARG A 207 10.68 -6.60 -12.06
C ARG A 207 11.92 -7.13 -12.77
N LEU A 208 12.09 -8.45 -12.82
CA LEU A 208 13.21 -9.12 -13.49
C LEU A 208 13.19 -8.84 -15.00
N PHE A 209 12.02 -8.89 -15.62
CA PHE A 209 11.81 -8.57 -17.02
C PHE A 209 12.25 -7.13 -17.31
N LEU A 210 11.76 -6.15 -16.54
CA LEU A 210 12.12 -4.75 -16.68
C LEU A 210 13.61 -4.48 -16.46
N ARG A 211 14.26 -5.25 -15.57
CA ARG A 211 15.70 -5.13 -15.31
C ARG A 211 16.56 -5.75 -16.41
N ASN A 212 16.12 -6.86 -17.00
CA ASN A 212 16.86 -7.56 -18.06
C ASN A 212 16.67 -6.90 -19.44
N LEU A 213 15.60 -6.12 -19.62
CA LEU A 213 15.25 -5.52 -20.91
C LEU A 213 16.02 -4.21 -21.18
N THR A 214 17.34 -4.32 -21.37
CA THR A 214 18.25 -3.16 -21.48
C THR A 214 17.90 -2.19 -22.60
N ASP A 215 17.38 -2.68 -23.73
CA ASP A 215 17.25 -1.90 -24.96
C ASP A 215 16.11 -0.87 -24.91
N ILE A 216 15.04 -1.14 -24.15
CA ILE A 216 13.86 -0.28 -24.09
C ILE A 216 13.67 0.34 -22.70
N THR A 217 14.00 -0.37 -21.61
CA THR A 217 13.80 0.16 -20.25
C THR A 217 15.05 0.78 -19.64
N GLY A 218 16.21 0.66 -20.31
CA GLY A 218 17.51 1.02 -19.73
C GLY A 218 17.99 0.02 -18.66
N GLY A 219 17.28 -1.10 -18.48
CA GLY A 219 17.63 -2.14 -17.52
C GLY A 219 17.70 -1.62 -16.07
N PRO A 220 18.78 -1.90 -15.31
CA PRO A 220 18.93 -1.40 -13.93
C PRO A 220 19.00 0.13 -13.80
N ASN A 221 19.46 0.83 -14.84
CA ASN A 221 19.55 2.30 -14.81
C ASN A 221 18.17 2.96 -14.91
N GLY A 222 17.18 2.22 -15.43
CA GLY A 222 15.83 2.72 -15.64
C GLY A 222 15.75 3.84 -16.68
N ILE A 223 14.61 4.52 -16.68
CA ILE A 223 14.32 5.63 -17.60
C ILE A 223 14.35 6.93 -16.80
N SER A 224 15.32 7.78 -17.11
CA SER A 224 15.52 9.10 -16.50
C SER A 224 14.95 10.22 -17.36
N SER A 225 14.86 11.43 -16.79
CA SER A 225 14.44 12.65 -17.50
C SER A 225 13.01 12.57 -18.06
N ILE A 226 12.11 11.89 -17.34
CA ILE A 226 10.71 11.83 -17.73
C ILE A 226 10.08 13.21 -17.51
N PRO A 227 9.45 13.82 -18.53
CA PRO A 227 8.86 15.14 -18.40
C PRO A 227 7.75 15.11 -17.35
N LYS A 228 7.75 16.16 -16.52
CA LYS A 228 6.79 16.31 -15.44
C LYS A 228 5.42 16.73 -16.00
N PRO A 229 4.31 16.39 -15.33
CA PRO A 229 2.97 16.77 -15.75
C PRO A 229 2.83 18.28 -15.99
N THR A 230 2.32 18.64 -17.17
CA THR A 230 1.94 20.01 -17.52
C THR A 230 0.43 20.17 -17.40
N PHE A 231 -0.04 21.39 -17.12
CA PHE A 231 -1.47 21.69 -17.11
C PHE A 231 -1.92 21.95 -18.55
N PHE A 232 -2.33 20.89 -19.26
CA PHE A 232 -2.75 20.93 -20.67
C PHE A 232 -1.80 21.72 -21.60
N GLY A 233 -0.49 21.54 -21.42
CA GLY A 233 0.54 22.24 -22.19
C GLY A 233 1.22 23.41 -21.47
N LEU A 234 0.64 23.92 -20.39
CA LEU A 234 1.30 24.94 -19.56
C LEU A 234 2.33 24.29 -18.62
N SER A 235 3.61 24.65 -18.80
CA SER A 235 4.69 24.17 -17.95
C SER A 235 4.79 24.99 -16.66
N PHE A 236 5.18 24.33 -15.56
CA PHE A 236 5.41 24.97 -14.26
C PHE A 236 6.90 25.33 -14.04
N ASP A 237 7.67 25.35 -15.11
CA ASP A 237 9.09 25.74 -15.06
C ASP A 237 9.21 27.27 -15.17
N ARG A 238 10.35 27.82 -14.74
CA ARG A 238 10.61 29.27 -14.71
C ARG A 238 10.70 29.87 -16.11
N THR A 239 11.13 29.08 -17.08
CA THR A 239 11.28 29.49 -18.47
C THR A 239 10.52 28.51 -19.33
N ALA A 240 9.75 29.04 -20.28
CA ALA A 240 9.11 28.25 -21.31
C ALA A 240 10.15 27.49 -22.15
N ALA A 241 9.88 26.21 -22.45
CA ALA A 241 10.52 25.56 -23.59
C ALA A 241 9.95 26.19 -24.88
N GLU A 242 10.77 26.26 -25.94
CA GLU A 242 10.43 26.95 -27.19
C GLU A 242 9.00 26.63 -27.68
N GLY A 243 8.17 27.67 -27.82
CA GLY A 243 6.80 27.58 -28.35
C GLY A 243 5.68 27.31 -27.33
N MET A 244 5.97 27.09 -26.05
CA MET A 244 4.96 26.90 -25.00
C MET A 244 4.90 28.10 -24.04
N GLN A 245 3.74 28.38 -23.45
CA GLN A 245 3.64 29.38 -22.38
C GLN A 245 3.73 28.70 -21.02
N THR A 246 4.39 29.34 -20.06
CA THR A 246 4.42 28.84 -18.69
C THR A 246 3.13 29.18 -17.95
N PHE A 247 2.80 28.41 -16.92
CA PHE A 247 1.61 28.63 -16.10
C PHE A 247 1.62 30.04 -15.46
N HIS A 248 2.78 30.51 -15.01
CA HIS A 248 2.89 31.79 -14.33
C HIS A 248 2.75 32.97 -15.29
N GLU A 249 3.30 32.87 -16.51
CA GLU A 249 3.09 33.87 -17.58
C GLU A 249 1.64 33.92 -18.06
N TYR A 250 0.98 32.76 -18.24
CA TYR A 250 -0.40 32.71 -18.72
C TYR A 250 -1.39 33.35 -17.74
N PHE A 251 -1.22 33.11 -16.43
CA PHE A 251 -2.09 33.65 -15.39
C PHE A 251 -1.62 35.01 -14.84
N GLY A 252 -0.46 35.52 -15.27
CA GLY A 252 0.11 36.78 -14.77
C GLY A 252 0.46 36.75 -13.28
N ILE A 253 0.85 35.59 -12.75
CA ILE A 253 1.18 35.38 -11.34
C ILE A 253 2.69 35.29 -11.18
N ASP A 254 3.24 35.79 -10.08
CA ASP A 254 4.67 35.63 -9.76
C ASP A 254 5.09 34.15 -9.70
N TYR A 255 6.26 33.83 -10.26
CA TYR A 255 6.79 32.48 -10.26
C TYR A 255 7.11 32.01 -8.83
N ASN A 256 6.42 30.96 -8.39
CA ASN A 256 6.70 30.28 -7.13
C ASN A 256 7.07 28.81 -7.39
N PRO A 257 8.26 28.33 -6.96
CA PRO A 257 8.68 26.94 -7.15
C PRO A 257 7.79 25.93 -6.40
N VAL A 258 7.03 26.36 -5.39
CA VAL A 258 6.09 25.52 -4.64
C VAL A 258 4.86 25.16 -5.48
N SER A 259 4.46 26.01 -6.44
CA SER A 259 3.26 25.82 -7.27
C SER A 259 3.27 24.49 -8.04
N LYS A 260 4.45 24.03 -8.48
CA LYS A 260 4.61 22.73 -9.16
C LYS A 260 4.27 21.56 -8.25
N VAL A 261 4.71 21.60 -6.99
CA VAL A 261 4.47 20.53 -6.01
C VAL A 261 3.00 20.53 -5.56
N VAL A 262 2.42 21.72 -5.40
CA VAL A 262 0.98 21.89 -5.10
C VAL A 262 0.13 21.36 -6.26
N PHE A 263 0.50 21.64 -7.51
CA PHE A 263 -0.20 21.11 -8.67
C PHE A 263 -0.21 19.58 -8.69
N LEU A 264 0.96 18.94 -8.50
CA LEU A 264 1.06 17.49 -8.41
C LEU A 264 0.21 16.93 -7.27
N TYR A 265 0.24 17.57 -6.10
CA TYR A 265 -0.61 17.19 -4.98
C TYR A 265 -2.10 17.24 -5.35
N LEU A 266 -2.56 18.31 -6.01
CA LEU A 266 -3.96 18.45 -6.43
C LEU A 266 -4.37 17.40 -7.46
N VAL A 267 -3.47 17.05 -8.41
CA VAL A 267 -3.72 15.96 -9.35
C VAL A 267 -3.81 14.61 -8.62
N ALA A 268 -2.91 14.34 -7.67
CA ALA A 268 -2.97 13.12 -6.85
C ALA A 268 -4.26 13.05 -6.03
N LEU A 269 -4.68 14.18 -5.45
CA LEU A 269 -5.91 14.30 -4.66
C LEU A 269 -7.12 14.05 -5.55
N LEU A 270 -7.15 14.63 -6.75
CA LEU A 270 -8.21 14.40 -7.74
C LEU A 270 -8.28 12.92 -8.15
N LEU A 271 -7.14 12.27 -8.39
CA LEU A 271 -7.10 10.84 -8.70
C LEU A 271 -7.60 9.98 -7.55
N ALA A 272 -7.21 10.28 -6.31
CA ALA A 272 -7.71 9.59 -5.12
C ALA A 272 -9.23 9.78 -4.93
N LEU A 273 -9.73 10.99 -5.10
CA LEU A 273 -11.18 11.28 -5.03
C LEU A 273 -11.96 10.60 -6.16
N ALA A 274 -11.41 10.61 -7.38
CA ALA A 274 -12.00 9.91 -8.52
C ALA A 274 -12.03 8.39 -8.27
N ALA A 275 -10.96 7.82 -7.73
CA ALA A 275 -10.92 6.41 -7.34
C ALA A 275 -11.97 6.09 -6.27
N LEU A 276 -12.08 6.90 -5.21
CA LEU A 276 -13.12 6.75 -4.20
C LEU A 276 -14.53 6.83 -4.80
N PHE A 277 -14.77 7.78 -5.70
CA PHE A 277 -16.06 7.91 -6.39
C PHE A 277 -16.39 6.65 -7.21
N VAL A 278 -15.44 6.18 -8.03
CA VAL A 278 -15.61 5.00 -8.87
C VAL A 278 -15.81 3.74 -8.02
N ILE A 279 -14.99 3.51 -6.99
CA ILE A 279 -15.12 2.34 -6.12
C ILE A 279 -16.45 2.37 -5.36
N ASN A 280 -16.87 3.52 -4.84
CA ASN A 280 -18.19 3.66 -4.19
C ASN A 280 -19.35 3.39 -5.16
N ARG A 281 -19.20 3.74 -6.43
CA ARG A 281 -20.18 3.42 -7.46
C ARG A 281 -20.19 1.92 -7.76
N LEU A 282 -19.02 1.30 -7.90
CA LEU A 282 -18.86 -0.14 -8.15
C LEU A 282 -19.44 -1.00 -7.04
N LEU A 283 -19.24 -0.61 -5.77
CA LEU A 283 -19.82 -1.29 -4.60
C LEU A 283 -21.36 -1.31 -4.61
N ARG A 284 -21.99 -0.28 -5.18
CA ARG A 284 -23.46 -0.22 -5.29
C ARG A 284 -23.98 -0.99 -6.50
N MET A 285 -23.12 -1.29 -7.47
CA MET A 285 -23.45 -2.05 -8.67
C MET A 285 -23.43 -3.57 -8.40
N PRO A 286 -24.04 -4.38 -9.29
CA PRO A 286 -24.04 -5.84 -9.15
C PRO A 286 -22.64 -6.45 -9.06
N ILE A 287 -21.65 -5.85 -9.72
CA ILE A 287 -20.27 -6.33 -9.74
C ILE A 287 -19.62 -6.29 -8.34
N GLY A 288 -19.87 -5.22 -7.57
CA GLY A 288 -19.37 -5.09 -6.20
C GLY A 288 -20.01 -6.11 -5.27
N ARG A 289 -21.33 -6.31 -5.38
CA ARG A 289 -22.06 -7.33 -4.62
C ARG A 289 -21.58 -8.75 -4.95
N ALA A 290 -21.21 -9.00 -6.21
CA ALA A 290 -20.67 -10.28 -6.64
C ALA A 290 -19.28 -10.55 -6.05
N TRP A 291 -18.42 -9.53 -5.93
CA TRP A 291 -17.13 -9.67 -5.22
C TRP A 291 -17.34 -10.02 -3.75
N GLU A 292 -18.25 -9.31 -3.08
CA GLU A 292 -18.57 -9.57 -1.67
C GLU A 292 -19.12 -10.99 -1.48
N ALA A 293 -20.05 -11.44 -2.33
CA ALA A 293 -20.59 -12.80 -2.27
C ALA A 293 -19.50 -13.86 -2.50
N LEU A 294 -18.61 -13.65 -3.49
CA LEU A 294 -17.51 -14.56 -3.79
C LEU A 294 -16.54 -14.71 -2.61
N ARG A 295 -16.28 -13.62 -1.89
CA ARG A 295 -15.41 -13.61 -0.71
C ARG A 295 -15.98 -14.44 0.45
N GLU A 296 -17.30 -14.44 0.63
CA GLU A 296 -17.95 -15.20 1.71
C GLU A 296 -17.98 -16.71 1.39
N ASP A 297 -18.50 -17.08 0.21
CA ASP A 297 -18.54 -18.48 -0.22
C ASP A 297 -18.58 -18.62 -1.76
N GLU A 298 -17.45 -19.03 -2.33
CA GLU A 298 -17.33 -19.31 -3.76
C GLU A 298 -18.21 -20.47 -4.23
N ILE A 299 -18.44 -21.49 -3.38
CA ILE A 299 -19.25 -22.67 -3.73
C ILE A 299 -20.73 -22.27 -3.78
N ALA A 300 -21.22 -21.51 -2.80
CA ALA A 300 -22.58 -20.98 -2.80
C ALA A 300 -22.83 -20.07 -4.01
N CYS A 301 -21.85 -19.22 -4.35
CA CYS A 301 -21.92 -18.37 -5.55
C CYS A 301 -22.10 -19.19 -6.84
N ARG A 302 -21.36 -20.28 -6.99
CA ARG A 302 -21.47 -21.19 -8.13
C ARG A 302 -22.83 -21.89 -8.19
N ALA A 303 -23.38 -22.28 -7.04
CA ALA A 303 -24.70 -22.92 -6.96
C ALA A 303 -25.83 -21.96 -7.41
N LEU A 304 -25.65 -20.64 -7.21
CA LEU A 304 -26.55 -19.59 -7.69
C LEU A 304 -26.33 -19.20 -9.17
N GLY A 305 -25.46 -19.92 -9.89
CA GLY A 305 -25.18 -19.67 -11.31
C GLY A 305 -24.21 -18.52 -11.58
N MET A 306 -23.55 -17.97 -10.56
CA MET A 306 -22.53 -16.93 -10.76
C MET A 306 -21.22 -17.53 -11.25
N ASN A 307 -20.63 -16.93 -12.28
CA ASN A 307 -19.34 -17.37 -12.81
C ASN A 307 -18.18 -16.77 -11.97
N PRO A 308 -17.48 -17.56 -11.13
CA PRO A 308 -16.40 -17.05 -10.29
C PRO A 308 -15.23 -16.51 -11.11
N THR A 309 -15.04 -17.02 -12.34
CA THR A 309 -13.96 -16.58 -13.22
C THR A 309 -14.12 -15.11 -13.60
N VAL A 310 -15.31 -14.71 -14.04
CA VAL A 310 -15.59 -13.32 -14.43
C VAL A 310 -15.48 -12.39 -13.21
N ILE A 311 -15.93 -12.86 -12.05
CA ILE A 311 -15.88 -12.10 -10.80
C ILE A 311 -14.42 -11.88 -10.36
N LYS A 312 -13.58 -12.92 -10.38
CA LYS A 312 -12.15 -12.81 -10.05
C LYS A 312 -11.39 -11.95 -11.06
N LEU A 313 -11.62 -12.14 -12.36
CA LEU A 313 -10.98 -11.36 -13.43
C LEU A 313 -11.32 -9.87 -13.32
N SER A 314 -12.59 -9.54 -13.07
CA SER A 314 -12.99 -8.14 -12.91
C SER A 314 -12.36 -7.48 -11.68
N ALA A 315 -12.23 -8.21 -10.57
CA ALA A 315 -11.55 -7.69 -9.37
C ALA A 315 -10.07 -7.38 -9.66
N PHE A 316 -9.34 -8.32 -10.27
CA PHE A 316 -7.93 -8.13 -10.65
C PHE A 316 -7.74 -7.02 -11.67
N THR A 317 -8.58 -6.97 -12.71
CA THR A 317 -8.50 -5.96 -13.78
C THR A 317 -8.71 -4.55 -13.21
N LEU A 318 -9.75 -4.34 -12.40
CA LEU A 318 -10.05 -3.04 -11.82
C LEU A 318 -9.05 -2.64 -10.74
N GLY A 319 -8.61 -3.57 -9.89
CA GLY A 319 -7.52 -3.32 -8.94
C GLY A 319 -6.23 -2.90 -9.63
N ALA A 320 -5.80 -3.67 -10.66
CA ALA A 320 -4.61 -3.37 -11.44
C ALA A 320 -4.70 -2.03 -12.18
N THR A 321 -5.90 -1.61 -12.63
CA THR A 321 -6.10 -0.29 -13.25
C THR A 321 -5.71 0.84 -12.30
N PHE A 322 -6.15 0.78 -11.03
CA PHE A 322 -5.78 1.78 -10.02
C PHE A 322 -4.29 1.74 -9.67
N ALA A 323 -3.67 0.55 -9.65
CA ALA A 323 -2.22 0.43 -9.53
C ALA A 323 -1.49 1.11 -10.70
N GLY A 324 -2.02 0.97 -11.92
CA GLY A 324 -1.48 1.60 -13.12
C GLY A 324 -1.53 3.14 -13.07
N PHE A 325 -2.65 3.69 -12.58
CA PHE A 325 -2.78 5.13 -12.35
C PHE A 325 -1.81 5.64 -11.27
N ALA A 326 -1.63 4.89 -10.19
CA ALA A 326 -0.64 5.22 -9.17
C ALA A 326 0.78 5.17 -9.72
N GLY A 327 1.10 4.15 -10.53
CA GLY A 327 2.41 3.94 -11.16
C GLY A 327 2.80 5.06 -12.11
N SER A 328 1.90 5.40 -13.03
CA SER A 328 2.12 6.51 -13.96
C SER A 328 2.30 7.84 -13.24
N PHE A 329 1.48 8.11 -12.22
CA PHE A 329 1.63 9.33 -11.42
C PHE A 329 2.93 9.35 -10.59
N PHE A 330 3.35 8.22 -10.02
CA PHE A 330 4.63 8.09 -9.34
C PHE A 330 5.81 8.40 -10.28
N ALA A 331 5.80 7.79 -11.47
CA ALA A 331 6.81 8.03 -12.50
C ALA A 331 6.87 9.51 -12.90
N ALA A 332 5.72 10.14 -13.09
CA ALA A 332 5.59 11.55 -13.46
C ALA A 332 6.07 12.50 -12.37
N ARG A 333 5.87 12.15 -11.10
CA ARG A 333 6.36 12.90 -9.94
C ARG A 333 7.87 12.77 -9.79
N GLN A 334 8.39 11.53 -9.80
CA GLN A 334 9.79 11.23 -9.51
C GLN A 334 10.71 11.66 -10.66
N GLY A 335 10.24 11.59 -11.91
CA GLY A 335 11.03 11.91 -13.11
C GLY A 335 12.07 10.85 -13.48
N LEU A 336 12.11 9.74 -12.73
CA LEU A 336 12.97 8.58 -12.90
C LEU A 336 12.19 7.35 -12.45
N VAL A 337 12.25 6.28 -13.25
CA VAL A 337 11.66 4.99 -12.91
C VAL A 337 12.73 3.91 -13.07
N THR A 338 13.03 3.20 -11.97
CA THR A 338 13.96 2.07 -11.96
C THR A 338 13.29 0.79 -11.46
N PRO A 339 13.74 -0.41 -11.86
CA PRO A 339 13.12 -1.66 -11.43
C PRO A 339 13.22 -1.88 -9.92
N GLU A 340 14.26 -1.34 -9.28
CA GLU A 340 14.49 -1.43 -7.83
C GLU A 340 13.45 -0.66 -7.01
N SER A 341 12.68 0.23 -7.63
CA SER A 341 11.57 0.92 -6.97
C SER A 341 10.34 0.00 -6.76
N PHE A 342 10.30 -1.17 -7.41
CA PHE A 342 9.14 -2.06 -7.45
C PHE A 342 9.45 -3.43 -6.82
N THR A 343 9.88 -3.42 -5.55
CA THR A 343 10.24 -4.65 -4.82
C THR A 343 9.06 -5.29 -4.10
N PHE A 344 9.22 -6.55 -3.70
CA PHE A 344 8.26 -7.23 -2.83
C PHE A 344 7.96 -6.46 -1.53
N ILE A 345 8.95 -5.77 -0.96
CA ILE A 345 8.77 -4.97 0.27
C ILE A 345 7.72 -3.88 0.04
N GLU A 346 7.74 -3.21 -1.12
CA GLU A 346 6.74 -2.21 -1.46
C GLU A 346 5.35 -2.82 -1.59
N SER A 347 5.23 -4.00 -2.19
CA SER A 347 3.97 -4.76 -2.23
C SER A 347 3.46 -5.09 -0.82
N ALA A 348 4.36 -5.50 0.07
CA ALA A 348 4.03 -5.81 1.45
C ALA A 348 3.58 -4.57 2.23
N ILE A 349 4.14 -3.38 1.96
CA ILE A 349 3.69 -2.11 2.53
C ILE A 349 2.26 -1.79 2.05
N ILE A 350 1.97 -1.94 0.77
CA ILE A 350 0.63 -1.70 0.22
C ILE A 350 -0.39 -2.69 0.82
N LEU A 351 -0.04 -3.96 0.95
CA LEU A 351 -0.89 -4.95 1.61
C LEU A 351 -1.08 -4.60 3.10
N ALA A 352 -0.01 -4.21 3.79
CA ALA A 352 -0.06 -3.79 5.19
C ALA A 352 -1.02 -2.62 5.39
N ILE A 353 -1.04 -1.64 4.48
CA ILE A 353 -2.01 -0.54 4.49
C ILE A 353 -3.46 -1.05 4.42
N VAL A 354 -3.73 -2.04 3.56
CA VAL A 354 -5.08 -2.63 3.42
C VAL A 354 -5.47 -3.42 4.66
N VAL A 355 -4.57 -4.25 5.17
CA VAL A 355 -4.80 -5.08 6.37
C VAL A 355 -4.96 -4.20 7.61
N LEU A 356 -4.07 -3.22 7.80
CA LEU A 356 -4.11 -2.29 8.92
C LEU A 356 -5.31 -1.35 8.84
N GLY A 357 -5.71 -0.92 7.65
CA GLY A 357 -6.93 -0.14 7.46
C GLY A 357 -8.19 -0.92 7.84
N GLY A 358 -8.18 -2.22 7.55
CA GLY A 358 -9.30 -3.13 7.72
C GLY A 358 -9.86 -3.52 6.36
N MET A 359 -9.81 -4.82 6.04
CA MET A 359 -10.24 -5.36 4.74
C MET A 359 -11.67 -4.95 4.40
N GLY A 360 -11.85 -4.25 3.28
CA GLY A 360 -13.14 -3.77 2.79
C GLY A 360 -13.48 -2.33 3.21
N SER A 361 -12.72 -1.69 4.11
CA SER A 361 -12.97 -0.33 4.57
C SER A 361 -12.12 0.71 3.84
N GLN A 362 -12.76 1.56 3.02
CA GLN A 362 -12.06 2.63 2.30
C GLN A 362 -11.46 3.69 3.24
N LEU A 363 -12.21 4.13 4.26
CA LEU A 363 -11.71 5.12 5.23
C LEU A 363 -10.58 4.55 6.08
N GLY A 364 -10.66 3.27 6.43
CA GLY A 364 -9.59 2.56 7.12
C GLY A 364 -8.29 2.57 6.31
N VAL A 365 -8.37 2.25 5.03
CA VAL A 365 -7.22 2.27 4.09
C VAL A 365 -6.59 3.66 4.00
N ILE A 366 -7.39 4.73 3.94
CA ILE A 366 -6.88 6.10 3.89
C ILE A 366 -6.10 6.45 5.17
N LEU A 367 -6.69 6.18 6.33
CA LEU A 367 -6.02 6.43 7.62
C LEU A 367 -4.76 5.58 7.77
N ALA A 368 -4.81 4.31 7.36
CA ALA A 368 -3.65 3.43 7.37
C ALA A 368 -2.54 3.97 6.48
N ALA A 369 -2.84 4.41 5.26
CA ALA A 369 -1.83 5.00 4.36
C ALA A 369 -1.18 6.24 4.96
N ILE A 370 -1.96 7.14 5.58
CA ILE A 370 -1.42 8.32 6.28
C ILE A 370 -0.44 7.89 7.36
N VAL A 371 -0.86 6.97 8.24
CA VAL A 371 -0.04 6.51 9.36
C VAL A 371 1.21 5.78 8.90
N MET A 372 1.06 4.87 7.93
CA MET A 372 2.14 4.00 7.45
C MET A 372 3.21 4.74 6.67
N ILE A 373 2.88 5.88 6.07
CA ILE A 373 3.84 6.73 5.36
C ILE A 373 4.40 7.83 6.27
N LEU A 374 3.56 8.47 7.09
CA LEU A 374 4.00 9.58 7.93
C LEU A 374 4.92 9.13 9.06
N LEU A 375 4.63 7.98 9.68
CA LEU A 375 5.40 7.52 10.85
C LEU A 375 6.87 7.20 10.49
N PRO A 376 7.18 6.45 9.42
CA PRO A 376 8.55 6.25 8.98
C PRO A 376 9.27 7.54 8.58
N GLU A 377 8.56 8.52 8.03
CA GLU A 377 9.13 9.80 7.63
C GLU A 377 9.49 10.67 8.86
N MET A 378 8.65 10.67 9.90
CA MET A 378 8.98 11.32 11.17
C MET A 378 10.19 10.67 11.85
N MET A 379 10.37 9.36 11.67
CA MET A 379 11.48 8.58 12.23
C MET A 379 12.69 8.48 11.27
N ARG A 380 12.77 9.35 10.26
CA ARG A 380 13.83 9.33 9.25
C ARG A 380 15.24 9.45 9.85
N GLU A 381 15.37 10.12 10.99
CA GLU A 381 16.63 10.22 11.75
C GLU A 381 17.12 8.85 12.27
N PHE A 382 16.21 7.88 12.41
CA PHE A 382 16.48 6.50 12.83
C PHE A 382 16.37 5.52 11.65
N SER A 383 17.01 5.86 10.52
CA SER A 383 16.86 5.15 9.24
C SER A 383 17.08 3.62 9.33
N GLU A 384 18.01 3.16 10.17
CA GLU A 384 18.31 1.73 10.39
C GLU A 384 17.14 0.99 11.08
N TYR A 385 16.38 1.66 11.93
CA TYR A 385 15.30 1.06 12.71
C TYR A 385 13.93 1.15 12.03
N ARG A 386 13.84 1.77 10.84
CA ARG A 386 12.58 2.03 10.13
C ARG A 386 11.77 0.76 9.88
N MET A 387 12.41 -0.30 9.37
CA MET A 387 11.73 -1.58 9.09
C MET A 387 11.33 -2.32 10.38
N LEU A 388 12.15 -2.23 11.43
CA LEU A 388 11.85 -2.83 12.73
C LEU A 388 10.60 -2.19 13.34
N MET A 389 10.52 -0.86 13.30
CA MET A 389 9.37 -0.10 13.80
C MET A 389 8.10 -0.37 12.99
N PHE A 390 8.21 -0.47 11.66
CA PHE A 390 7.12 -0.91 10.79
C PHE A 390 6.59 -2.30 11.20
N GLY A 391 7.48 -3.28 11.38
CA GLY A 391 7.10 -4.63 11.83
C GLY A 391 6.47 -4.63 13.21
N ALA A 392 7.03 -3.86 14.15
CA ALA A 392 6.48 -3.71 15.50
C ALA A 392 5.08 -3.10 15.48
N MET A 393 4.86 -2.06 14.68
CA MET A 393 3.56 -1.42 14.50
C MET A 393 2.51 -2.42 13.99
N MET A 394 2.86 -3.22 12.97
CA MET A 394 1.98 -4.25 12.44
C MET A 394 1.62 -5.29 13.49
N VAL A 395 2.60 -5.79 14.26
CA VAL A 395 2.37 -6.77 15.32
C VAL A 395 1.50 -6.20 16.44
N LEU A 396 1.79 -4.98 16.92
CA LEU A 396 0.99 -4.30 17.94
C LEU A 396 -0.45 -4.12 17.49
N MET A 397 -0.63 -3.72 16.24
CA MET A 397 -1.96 -3.54 15.65
C MET A 397 -2.71 -4.87 15.54
N MET A 398 -2.07 -5.96 15.11
CA MET A 398 -2.68 -7.29 15.09
C MET A 398 -3.08 -7.79 16.49
N ILE A 399 -2.31 -7.43 17.53
CA ILE A 399 -2.63 -7.79 18.92
C ILE A 399 -3.83 -6.98 19.44
N TRP A 400 -3.90 -5.68 19.16
CA TRP A 400 -4.92 -4.80 19.74
C TRP A 400 -6.20 -4.68 18.91
N ARG A 401 -6.11 -4.76 17.58
CA ARG A 401 -7.23 -4.57 16.63
C ARG A 401 -7.06 -5.47 15.38
N PRO A 402 -7.32 -6.78 15.50
CA PRO A 402 -7.13 -7.73 14.39
C PRO A 402 -8.03 -7.47 13.16
N GLN A 403 -9.06 -6.63 13.28
CA GLN A 403 -10.00 -6.32 12.21
C GLN A 403 -9.64 -5.06 11.39
N GLY A 404 -8.56 -4.34 11.73
CA GLY A 404 -8.29 -3.02 11.14
C GLY A 404 -8.46 -1.85 12.11
N LEU A 405 -7.99 -0.67 11.70
CA LEU A 405 -8.27 0.61 12.34
C LEU A 405 -9.77 0.93 12.34
N LEU A 406 -10.41 0.77 11.17
CA LEU A 406 -11.83 1.02 10.96
C LEU A 406 -12.44 -0.14 10.19
N PRO A 407 -12.88 -1.22 10.85
CA PRO A 407 -13.49 -2.36 10.16
C PRO A 407 -14.79 -1.94 9.46
N MET A 408 -15.07 -2.58 8.32
CA MET A 408 -16.30 -2.37 7.59
C MET A 408 -17.50 -2.85 8.43
N GLN A 409 -18.37 -1.92 8.85
CA GLN A 409 -19.61 -2.26 9.54
C GLN A 409 -20.68 -2.61 8.50
N ARG A 410 -21.04 -3.89 8.41
CA ARG A 410 -22.07 -4.38 7.50
C ARG A 410 -23.44 -4.33 8.17
N PRO A 411 -24.50 -3.85 7.50
CA PRO A 411 -25.86 -4.05 7.95
C PRO A 411 -26.16 -5.55 7.87
N HIS A 412 -26.13 -6.25 9.00
CA HIS A 412 -26.61 -7.62 9.06
C HIS A 412 -28.13 -7.52 9.03
N MET A 413 -28.77 -7.93 7.93
CA MET A 413 -30.21 -8.18 7.97
C MET A 413 -30.39 -9.47 8.77
N GLU A 414 -30.58 -9.33 10.08
CA GLU A 414 -31.11 -10.42 10.87
C GLU A 414 -32.53 -10.68 10.38
N LEU A 415 -32.72 -11.79 9.68
CA LEU A 415 -34.05 -12.30 9.38
C LEU A 415 -34.73 -12.53 10.72
N ARG A 416 -35.76 -11.74 11.00
CA ARG A 416 -36.60 -11.92 12.19
C ARG A 416 -37.16 -13.34 12.11
N LYS A 417 -36.69 -14.21 13.01
CA LYS A 417 -37.10 -15.60 13.12
C LYS A 417 -38.59 -15.74 13.35
#